data_AF-A0A7Y0DVG4-F1
#
_entry.id   AF-A0A7Y0DVG4-F1
#
_cell.length_a   1.000
_cell.length_b   1.000
_cell.length_c   1.000
_cell.angle_alpha   90.00
_cell.angle_beta   90.00
_cell.angle_gamma   90.00
#
_symmetry.space_group_name_H-M   'P 1'
#
loop_
_entity.id
_entity.type
_entity.pdbx_description
1 polymer ?
#
loop_
_entity_poly.entity_id
_entity_poly.type
_entity_poly.pdbx_seq_one_letter_code
_entity_poly.pdbx_strand_id
1 'polypeptide(L)'
;MNIDDYLSKYLDTSELPEEAKPEKSSRPDWAEPSKRSGKAYDAIESLKGQKKAFIKKHGKKSDYDLKGNYLITKKEVAQLVGPNVKPQPLFFSKTTSYCEALLTHFNNANDELNASKEKRISKKGRGLMQKTKEELIEQLRAEKESKTEELTSLVDDVYQRTLDNISLDMKRKLGLL
;
A
#
# COMPACT_ATOMS: atom_id res chain seq x y z
N MET A 1 -11.81 -39.40 -4.62
CA MET A 1 -10.51 -38.76 -4.89
C MET A 1 -10.41 -37.55 -3.98
N ASN A 2 -9.47 -37.54 -3.04
CA ASN A 2 -9.18 -36.35 -2.23
C ASN A 2 -8.56 -35.29 -3.14
N ILE A 3 -9.07 -34.07 -3.08
CA ILE A 3 -8.60 -32.94 -3.90
C ILE A 3 -7.11 -32.65 -3.64
N ASP A 4 -6.64 -32.92 -2.41
CA ASP A 4 -5.24 -32.78 -2.01
C ASP A 4 -4.27 -33.73 -2.74
N ASP A 5 -4.75 -34.89 -3.20
CA ASP A 5 -3.94 -35.92 -3.86
C ASP A 5 -3.78 -35.65 -5.37
N TYR A 6 -4.72 -34.91 -5.97
CA TYR A 6 -4.64 -34.52 -7.38
C TYR A 6 -3.66 -33.37 -7.61
N LEU A 7 -3.61 -32.40 -6.70
CA LEU A 7 -2.76 -31.21 -6.83
C LEU A 7 -1.27 -31.52 -6.59
N SER A 8 -0.98 -32.47 -5.69
CA SER A 8 0.37 -32.90 -5.33
C SER A 8 1.07 -33.72 -6.42
N LYS A 9 0.35 -34.24 -7.42
CA LYS A 9 0.93 -34.89 -8.60
C LYS A 9 1.52 -33.91 -9.63
N TYR A 10 1.09 -32.64 -9.61
CA TYR A 10 1.51 -31.61 -10.57
C TYR A 10 2.39 -30.52 -9.96
N LEU A 11 2.41 -30.41 -8.64
CA LEU A 11 3.34 -29.53 -7.93
C LEU A 11 4.64 -30.31 -7.67
N ASP A 12 5.64 -30.10 -8.52
CA ASP A 12 6.99 -30.55 -8.22
C ASP A 12 7.50 -29.75 -7.01
N THR A 13 7.63 -30.41 -5.86
CA THR A 13 8.08 -29.76 -4.62
C THR A 13 9.48 -29.16 -4.73
N SER A 14 10.26 -29.51 -5.77
CA SER A 14 11.53 -28.89 -6.13
C SER A 14 11.42 -27.51 -6.81
N GLU A 15 10.27 -27.20 -7.41
CA GLU A 15 10.03 -25.93 -8.13
C GLU A 15 9.31 -24.88 -7.27
N LEU A 16 8.83 -25.28 -6.09
CA LEU A 16 8.40 -24.32 -5.08
C LEU A 16 9.65 -23.53 -4.65
N PRO A 17 9.65 -22.18 -4.74
CA PRO A 17 10.73 -21.41 -4.14
C PRO A 17 10.79 -21.85 -2.68
N GLU A 18 11.96 -22.37 -2.24
CA GLU A 18 12.21 -22.66 -0.83
C GLU A 18 11.59 -21.52 -0.04
N GLU A 19 10.59 -21.82 0.81
CA GLU A 19 9.98 -20.81 1.65
C GLU A 19 11.13 -20.00 2.22
N ALA A 20 11.23 -18.73 1.81
CA ALA A 20 12.36 -17.89 2.13
C ALA A 20 12.49 -17.94 3.64
N LYS A 21 13.42 -18.77 4.14
CA LYS A 21 13.75 -18.85 5.54
C LYS A 21 13.95 -17.39 5.91
N PRO A 22 13.17 -16.83 6.85
CA PRO A 22 13.28 -15.42 7.16
C PRO A 22 14.76 -15.21 7.41
N GLU A 23 15.40 -14.41 6.56
CA GLU A 23 16.81 -14.10 6.69
C GLU A 23 16.98 -13.78 8.16
N LYS A 24 17.70 -14.64 8.89
CA LYS A 24 17.97 -14.40 10.29
C LYS A 24 18.91 -13.21 10.25
N SER A 25 18.32 -12.02 10.19
CA SER A 25 18.99 -10.75 10.31
C SER A 25 19.86 -10.91 11.54
N SER A 26 21.17 -10.96 11.32
CA SER A 26 22.13 -11.23 12.37
C SER A 26 21.80 -10.31 13.51
N ARG A 27 21.32 -10.91 14.61
CA ARG A 27 20.86 -10.15 15.75
C ARG A 27 22.08 -9.37 16.26
N PRO A 28 21.94 -8.07 16.55
CA PRO A 28 23.10 -7.29 16.94
C PRO A 28 23.66 -7.80 18.27
N ASP A 29 24.98 -7.73 18.44
CA ASP A 29 25.71 -8.37 19.55
C ASP A 29 25.20 -7.99 20.95
N TRP A 30 24.64 -6.78 21.10
CA TRP A 30 24.07 -6.30 22.35
C TRP A 30 22.71 -6.95 22.72
N ALA A 31 22.02 -7.57 21.76
CA ALA A 31 20.68 -8.12 21.92
C ALA A 31 20.74 -9.65 22.11
N GLU A 32 21.34 -10.10 23.21
CA GLU A 32 21.36 -11.52 23.56
C GLU A 32 19.95 -12.08 23.83
N PRO A 33 19.54 -13.22 23.20
CA PRO A 33 18.17 -13.74 23.29
C PRO A 33 17.68 -14.06 24.72
N SER A 34 18.60 -14.53 25.58
CA SER A 34 18.26 -14.91 26.95
C SER A 34 18.07 -13.71 27.89
N LYS A 35 18.62 -12.55 27.53
CA LYS A 35 18.64 -11.37 28.40
C LYS A 35 17.45 -10.44 28.11
N ARG A 36 17.25 -9.47 29.00
CA ARG A 36 16.25 -8.41 28.82
C ARG A 36 16.51 -7.57 27.55
N SER A 37 17.77 -7.43 27.14
CA SER A 37 18.15 -6.74 25.90
C SER A 37 17.58 -7.42 24.67
N GLY A 38 17.66 -8.75 24.61
CA GLY A 38 17.03 -9.54 23.57
C GLY A 38 15.52 -9.32 23.55
N LYS A 39 14.84 -9.57 24.67
CA LYS A 39 13.37 -9.38 24.74
C LYS A 39 12.94 -7.98 24.30
N ALA A 40 13.71 -6.95 24.62
CA ALA A 40 13.43 -5.58 24.19
C ALA A 40 13.60 -5.38 22.68
N TYR A 41 14.63 -6.00 22.08
CA TYR A 41 14.82 -6.02 20.63
C TYR A 41 13.65 -6.69 19.91
N ASP A 42 13.25 -7.88 20.36
CA ASP A 42 12.14 -8.64 19.74
C ASP A 42 10.81 -7.88 19.89
N ALA A 43 10.60 -7.22 21.04
CA ALA A 43 9.44 -6.35 21.26
C ALA A 43 9.40 -5.16 20.28
N ILE A 44 10.54 -4.52 20.04
CA ILE A 44 10.62 -3.40 19.07
C ILE A 44 10.33 -3.90 17.66
N GLU A 45 10.91 -5.02 17.23
CA GLU A 45 10.66 -5.57 15.88
C GLU A 45 9.21 -6.02 15.70
N SER A 46 8.62 -6.66 16.70
CA SER A 46 7.21 -7.03 16.69
C SER A 46 6.30 -5.80 16.57
N LEU A 47 6.54 -4.77 17.38
CA LEU A 47 5.80 -3.51 17.31
C LEU A 47 6.02 -2.80 15.97
N LYS A 48 7.26 -2.76 15.46
CA LYS A 48 7.59 -2.20 14.15
C LYS A 48 6.79 -2.86 13.05
N GLY A 49 6.66 -4.19 13.07
CA GLY A 49 5.80 -4.95 12.14
C GLY A 49 4.33 -4.53 12.22
N GLN A 50 3.79 -4.45 13.44
CA GLN A 50 2.40 -4.03 13.67
C GLN A 50 2.13 -2.60 13.18
N LYS A 51 3.01 -1.64 13.52
CA LYS A 51 2.88 -0.24 13.09
C LYS A 51 3.06 -0.10 11.57
N LYS A 52 3.99 -0.83 10.95
CA LYS A 52 4.12 -0.88 9.47
C LYS A 52 2.86 -1.43 8.81
N ALA A 53 2.24 -2.47 9.38
CA ALA A 53 0.97 -3.00 8.87
C ALA A 53 -0.18 -1.99 9.01
N PHE A 54 -0.24 -1.24 10.12
CA PHE A 54 -1.18 -0.14 10.29
C PHE A 54 -0.97 0.93 9.21
N ILE A 55 0.26 1.41 9.03
CA ILE A 55 0.59 2.41 8.00
C ILE A 55 0.21 1.91 6.59
N LYS A 56 0.40 0.62 6.29
CA LYS A 56 0.01 0.06 4.99
C LYS A 56 -1.50 0.14 4.77
N LYS A 57 -2.31 -0.11 5.81
CA LYS A 57 -3.78 -0.11 5.73
C LYS A 57 -4.36 1.31 5.70
N HIS A 58 -3.78 2.22 6.46
CA HIS A 58 -4.29 3.58 6.65
C HIS A 58 -3.60 4.59 5.73
N GLY A 59 -4.37 5.53 5.18
CA GLY A 59 -3.85 6.45 4.16
C GLY A 59 -4.26 7.91 4.38
N LYS A 60 -5.25 8.16 5.24
CA LYS A 60 -5.75 9.50 5.50
C LYS A 60 -4.92 10.15 6.60
N LYS A 61 -4.76 11.48 6.54
CA LYS A 61 -4.04 12.23 7.58
C LYS A 61 -4.66 12.04 8.97
N SER A 62 -6.00 12.03 9.05
CA SER A 62 -6.77 11.80 10.28
C SER A 62 -6.49 10.45 10.96
N ASP A 63 -6.11 9.42 10.18
CA ASP A 63 -5.81 8.09 10.74
C ASP A 63 -4.55 8.12 11.64
N TYR A 64 -3.74 9.17 11.52
CA TYR A 64 -2.44 9.34 12.19
C TYR A 64 -2.44 10.44 13.27
N ASP A 65 -3.61 10.88 13.73
CA ASP A 65 -3.70 11.90 14.79
C ASP A 65 -3.13 11.36 16.12
N LEU A 66 -3.41 10.09 16.42
CA LEU A 66 -2.87 9.43 17.60
C LEU A 66 -1.49 8.82 17.32
N LYS A 67 -0.44 9.38 17.92
CA LYS A 67 0.95 8.92 17.78
C LYS A 67 1.13 7.44 18.12
N GLY A 68 0.40 6.93 19.11
CA GLY A 68 0.47 5.52 19.51
C GLY A 68 0.03 4.52 18.43
N ASN A 69 -0.73 4.94 17.41
CA ASN A 69 -1.16 4.02 16.35
C ASN A 69 -0.05 3.67 15.36
N TYR A 70 0.91 4.58 15.17
CA TYR A 70 1.93 4.45 14.12
C TYR A 70 3.38 4.59 14.63
N LEU A 71 3.59 5.12 15.84
CA LEU A 71 4.88 5.13 16.52
C LEU A 71 4.90 4.13 17.66
N ILE A 72 6.10 3.68 17.97
CA ILE A 72 6.40 2.80 19.09
C ILE A 72 6.65 3.68 20.31
N THR A 73 5.94 3.41 21.40
CA THR A 73 6.17 4.07 22.68
C THR A 73 7.04 3.22 23.60
N LYS A 74 7.85 3.87 24.44
CA LYS A 74 8.71 3.18 25.42
C LYS A 74 7.90 2.35 26.42
N LYS A 75 6.64 2.75 26.69
CA LYS A 75 5.70 2.02 27.56
C LYS A 75 5.26 0.71 26.94
N GLU A 76 4.88 0.70 25.65
CA GLU A 76 4.51 -0.53 24.94
C GLU A 76 5.67 -1.54 24.91
N VAL A 77 6.89 -1.06 24.64
CA VAL A 77 8.08 -1.93 24.67
C VAL A 77 8.27 -2.55 26.06
N ALA A 78 8.20 -1.74 27.11
CA ALA A 78 8.39 -2.23 28.48
C ALA A 78 7.31 -3.27 28.87
N GLN A 79 6.05 -3.05 28.47
CA GLN A 79 4.95 -3.98 28.71
C GLN A 79 5.17 -5.34 28.03
N LEU A 80 5.69 -5.35 26.79
CA LEU A 80 6.00 -6.59 26.08
C LEU A 80 7.22 -7.32 26.66
N VAL A 81 8.20 -6.60 27.21
CA VAL A 81 9.36 -7.22 27.86
C VAL A 81 8.98 -7.92 29.16
N GLY A 82 8.03 -7.37 29.93
CA GLY A 82 7.43 -8.05 31.08
C GLY A 82 6.59 -7.15 31.98
N PRO A 83 5.73 -7.73 32.84
CA PRO A 83 4.70 -7.01 33.60
C PRO A 83 5.25 -6.00 34.63
N ASN A 84 6.45 -6.23 35.14
CA ASN A 84 7.09 -5.38 36.17
C ASN A 84 8.22 -4.49 35.62
N VAL A 85 8.38 -4.44 34.29
CA VAL A 85 9.46 -3.67 33.67
C VAL A 85 9.01 -2.23 33.46
N LYS A 86 9.72 -1.29 34.08
CA LYS A 86 9.50 0.15 33.85
C LYS A 86 10.33 0.63 32.64
N PRO A 87 9.85 1.58 31.83
CA PRO A 87 10.59 2.10 30.68
C PRO A 87 11.93 2.74 31.04
N GLN A 88 11.98 3.51 32.14
CA GLN A 88 13.17 4.24 32.56
C GLN A 88 14.41 3.34 32.77
N PRO A 89 14.36 2.28 33.61
CA PRO A 89 15.49 1.38 33.78
C PRO A 89 15.80 0.53 32.54
N LEU A 90 14.86 0.39 31.59
CA LEU A 90 15.11 -0.35 30.36
C LEU A 90 15.95 0.45 29.35
N PHE A 91 15.69 1.75 29.23
CA PHE A 91 16.32 2.62 28.22
C PHE A 91 17.44 3.52 28.75
N PHE A 92 17.47 3.81 30.06
CA PHE A 92 18.35 4.82 30.64
C PHE A 92 19.13 4.33 31.86
N SER A 93 19.29 3.02 32.02
CA SER A 93 20.07 2.46 33.12
C SER A 93 21.56 2.65 32.86
N LYS A 94 22.26 3.26 33.83
CA LYS A 94 23.73 3.42 33.82
C LYS A 94 24.48 2.10 34.06
N THR A 95 23.80 1.08 34.57
CA THR A 95 24.41 -0.20 34.96
C THR A 95 24.51 -1.18 33.80
N THR A 96 23.74 -0.96 32.73
CA THR A 96 23.59 -1.91 31.62
C THR A 96 24.14 -1.31 30.33
N SER A 97 25.15 -1.97 29.75
CA SER A 97 25.86 -1.50 28.55
C SER A 97 25.01 -1.47 27.28
N TYR A 98 23.88 -2.17 27.23
CA TYR A 98 23.05 -2.25 26.03
C TYR A 98 22.04 -1.09 25.88
N CYS A 99 21.86 -0.25 26.90
CA CYS A 99 20.79 0.77 26.91
C CYS A 99 20.95 1.80 25.78
N GLU A 100 22.17 2.25 25.51
CA GLU A 100 22.46 3.22 24.44
C GLU A 100 22.15 2.63 23.06
N ALA A 101 22.61 1.41 22.81
CA ALA A 101 22.34 0.71 21.55
C ALA A 101 20.84 0.45 21.34
N LEU A 102 20.13 0.05 22.41
CA LEU A 102 18.68 -0.14 22.38
C LEU A 102 17.93 1.16 22.10
N LEU A 103 18.37 2.28 22.70
CA LEU A 103 17.76 3.59 22.49
C LEU A 103 17.95 4.06 21.04
N THR A 104 19.15 3.88 20.48
CA THR A 104 19.44 4.17 19.08
C THR A 104 18.57 3.32 18.15
N HIS A 105 18.46 2.02 18.42
CA HIS A 105 17.59 1.13 17.64
C HIS A 105 16.12 1.56 17.70
N PHE A 106 15.63 1.93 18.88
CA PHE A 106 14.27 2.42 19.09
C PHE A 106 14.00 3.73 18.31
N ASN A 107 14.95 4.68 18.34
CA ASN A 107 14.82 5.94 17.61
C ASN A 107 14.81 5.69 16.10
N ASN A 108 15.77 4.91 15.58
CA ASN A 108 15.84 4.55 14.17
C ASN A 108 14.56 3.86 13.68
N ALA A 109 13.99 2.94 14.47
CA ALA A 109 12.74 2.28 14.13
C ALA A 109 11.56 3.27 14.03
N ASN A 110 11.50 4.25 14.93
CA ASN A 110 10.47 5.30 14.89
C ASN A 110 10.67 6.29 13.73
N ASP A 111 11.92 6.61 13.39
CA ASP A 111 12.25 7.46 12.24
C ASP A 111 11.85 6.77 10.92
N GLU A 112 12.14 5.46 10.79
CA GLU A 112 11.64 4.66 9.67
C GLU A 112 10.10 4.65 9.56
N LEU A 113 9.41 4.53 10.69
CA LEU A 113 7.94 4.55 10.74
C LEU A 113 7.38 5.91 10.35
N ASN A 114 8.00 7.00 10.81
CA ASN A 114 7.64 8.37 10.40
C ASN A 114 7.83 8.56 8.90
N ALA A 115 8.99 8.19 8.35
CA ALA A 115 9.24 8.29 6.92
C ALA A 115 8.25 7.43 6.10
N SER A 116 7.89 6.25 6.60
CA SER A 116 6.90 5.37 5.96
C SER A 116 5.50 5.99 5.98
N LYS A 117 5.09 6.61 7.10
CA LYS A 117 3.84 7.37 7.21
C LYS A 117 3.80 8.52 6.20
N GLU A 118 4.86 9.34 6.12
CA GLU A 118 4.91 10.47 5.20
C GLU A 118 4.84 10.04 3.74
N LYS A 119 5.56 8.97 3.38
CA LYS A 119 5.46 8.35 2.06
C LYS A 119 4.05 7.83 1.77
N ARG A 120 3.36 7.29 2.78
CA ARG A 120 2.00 6.76 2.63
C ARG A 120 0.98 7.87 2.40
N ILE A 121 1.07 8.95 3.18
CA ILE A 121 0.17 10.11 3.09
C ILE A 121 0.39 10.88 1.79
N SER A 122 1.64 11.03 1.36
CA SER A 122 1.99 11.75 0.12
C SER A 122 1.63 10.96 -1.14
N LYS A 123 1.45 9.64 -1.04
CA LYS A 123 1.00 8.80 -2.15
C LYS A 123 -0.43 9.17 -2.53
N LYS A 124 -0.56 9.99 -3.57
CA LYS A 124 -1.84 10.23 -4.24
C LYS A 124 -2.39 8.90 -4.79
N GLY A 125 -3.72 8.76 -4.89
CA GLY A 125 -4.40 7.58 -5.46
C GLY A 125 -3.95 7.26 -6.90
N ARG A 126 -4.50 6.26 -7.59
CA ARG A 126 -4.17 6.02 -9.01
C ARG A 126 -5.37 6.37 -9.89
N GLY A 127 -5.11 7.03 -11.02
CA GLY A 127 -6.13 7.32 -12.05
C GLY A 127 -7.33 8.09 -11.49
N LEU A 128 -8.54 7.57 -11.75
CA LEU A 128 -9.81 8.17 -11.32
C LEU A 128 -9.95 8.26 -9.79
N MET A 129 -9.24 7.44 -9.01
CA MET A 129 -9.32 7.48 -7.53
C MET A 129 -8.69 8.73 -6.90
N GLN A 130 -7.87 9.48 -7.66
CA GLN A 130 -7.38 10.78 -7.19
C GLN A 130 -8.40 11.89 -7.36
N LYS A 131 -9.33 11.72 -8.29
CA LYS A 131 -10.22 12.80 -8.73
C LYS A 131 -11.39 12.93 -7.78
N THR A 132 -11.81 14.17 -7.54
CA THR A 132 -13.01 14.42 -6.76
C THR A 132 -14.25 14.00 -7.54
N LYS A 133 -15.39 13.84 -6.85
CA LYS A 133 -16.67 13.55 -7.51
C LYS A 133 -17.00 14.59 -8.57
N GLU A 134 -16.73 15.87 -8.28
CA GLU A 134 -16.99 17.00 -9.18
C GLU A 134 -16.12 16.92 -10.43
N GLU A 135 -14.81 16.71 -10.27
CA GLU A 135 -13.88 16.54 -11.40
C GLU A 135 -14.24 15.33 -12.28
N LEU A 136 -14.73 14.24 -11.67
CA LEU A 136 -15.20 13.06 -12.39
C LEU A 136 -16.48 13.34 -13.18
N ILE A 137 -17.44 14.07 -12.59
CA ILE A 137 -18.68 14.45 -13.27
C ILE A 137 -18.37 15.37 -14.46
N GLU A 138 -17.47 16.33 -14.29
CA GLU A 138 -17.07 17.26 -15.34
C GLU A 138 -16.39 16.54 -16.51
N GLN A 139 -15.45 15.65 -16.23
CA GLN A 139 -14.83 14.82 -17.27
C GLN A 139 -15.84 13.93 -17.99
N LEU A 140 -16.78 13.33 -17.26
CA LEU A 140 -17.79 12.48 -17.87
C LEU A 140 -18.73 13.29 -18.77
N ARG A 141 -19.03 14.55 -18.40
CA ARG A 141 -19.79 15.47 -19.26
C ARG A 141 -19.01 15.81 -20.52
N ALA A 142 -17.76 16.22 -20.39
CA ALA A 142 -16.90 16.56 -21.53
C ALA A 142 -16.71 15.36 -22.48
N GLU A 143 -16.50 14.16 -21.94
CA GLU A 143 -16.36 12.94 -22.75
C GLU A 143 -17.66 12.58 -23.48
N LYS A 144 -18.82 12.81 -22.86
CA LYS A 144 -20.12 12.62 -23.51
C LYS A 144 -20.32 13.62 -24.65
N GLU A 145 -20.01 14.88 -24.42
CA GLU A 145 -20.16 15.95 -25.41
C GLU A 145 -19.27 15.69 -26.63
N SER A 146 -17.98 15.41 -26.41
CA SER A 146 -17.05 15.02 -27.48
C SER A 146 -17.52 13.77 -28.24
N LYS A 147 -17.97 12.72 -27.55
CA LYS A 147 -18.54 11.54 -28.22
C LYS A 147 -19.77 11.86 -29.05
N THR A 148 -20.65 12.75 -28.57
CA THR A 148 -21.82 13.14 -29.35
C THR A 148 -21.43 13.91 -30.61
N GLU A 149 -20.46 14.82 -30.51
CA GLU A 149 -19.95 15.57 -31.66
C GLU A 149 -19.25 14.66 -32.69
N GLU A 150 -18.42 13.73 -32.22
CA GLU A 150 -17.79 12.71 -33.07
C GLU A 150 -18.83 11.83 -33.76
N LEU A 151 -19.89 11.44 -33.05
CA LEU A 151 -20.96 10.64 -33.64
C LEU A 151 -21.73 11.43 -34.70
N THR A 152 -22.07 12.69 -34.42
CA THR A 152 -22.79 13.54 -35.38
C THR A 152 -21.97 13.79 -36.64
N SER A 153 -20.67 14.10 -36.49
CA SER A 153 -19.79 14.30 -37.64
C SER A 153 -19.59 13.02 -38.46
N LEU A 154 -19.43 11.86 -37.80
CA LEU A 154 -19.37 10.57 -38.49
C LEU A 154 -20.65 10.28 -39.26
N VAL A 155 -21.81 10.58 -38.67
CA VAL A 155 -23.11 10.39 -39.32
C VAL A 155 -23.23 11.28 -40.56
N ASP A 156 -22.85 12.55 -40.46
CA ASP A 156 -22.85 13.49 -41.59
C ASP A 156 -21.90 13.03 -42.71
N ASP A 157 -20.70 12.57 -42.37
CA ASP A 157 -19.73 12.02 -43.32
C ASP A 157 -20.26 10.78 -44.04
N VAL A 158 -20.91 9.87 -43.30
CA VAL A 158 -21.55 8.69 -43.88
C VAL A 158 -22.67 9.11 -44.83
N TYR A 159 -23.53 10.05 -44.43
CA TYR A 159 -24.59 10.55 -45.30
C TYR A 159 -24.03 11.19 -46.57
N GLN A 160 -23.00 12.05 -46.47
CA GLN A 160 -22.36 12.63 -47.65
C GLN A 160 -21.80 11.56 -48.58
N ARG A 161 -21.04 10.59 -48.05
CA ARG A 161 -20.52 9.48 -48.87
C ARG A 161 -21.61 8.64 -49.50
N THR A 162 -22.73 8.42 -48.80
CA THR A 162 -23.86 7.72 -49.41
C THR A 162 -24.42 8.53 -50.56
N LEU A 163 -24.71 9.81 -50.36
CA LEU A 163 -25.22 10.72 -51.40
C LEU A 163 -24.30 10.79 -52.63
N ASP A 164 -22.99 10.83 -52.43
CA ASP A 164 -22.02 10.84 -53.53
C ASP A 164 -22.08 9.56 -54.37
N ASN A 165 -22.29 8.41 -53.72
CA ASN A 165 -22.27 7.09 -54.35
C ASN A 165 -23.63 6.60 -54.86
N ILE A 166 -24.74 7.30 -54.63
CA ILE A 166 -26.05 6.88 -55.16
C ILE A 166 -26.14 7.17 -56.66
N SER A 167 -26.72 6.23 -57.43
CA SER A 167 -27.01 6.39 -58.85
C SER A 167 -27.91 7.60 -59.16
N LEU A 168 -27.74 8.19 -60.35
CA LEU A 168 -28.49 9.37 -60.80
C LEU A 168 -30.01 9.15 -60.83
N ASP A 169 -30.47 7.95 -61.20
CA ASP A 169 -31.90 7.61 -61.22
C ASP A 169 -32.51 7.62 -59.82
N MET A 170 -31.76 7.16 -58.82
CA MET A 170 -32.17 7.24 -57.42
C MET A 170 -32.17 8.68 -56.91
N LYS A 171 -31.18 9.50 -57.29
CA LYS A 171 -31.16 10.93 -56.95
C LYS A 171 -32.39 11.67 -57.48
N ARG A 172 -32.79 11.40 -58.73
CA ARG A 172 -34.04 11.92 -59.32
C ARG A 172 -35.28 11.43 -58.59
N LYS A 173 -35.35 10.13 -58.24
CA LYS A 173 -36.49 9.58 -57.47
C LYS A 173 -36.60 10.16 -56.06
N LEU A 174 -35.47 10.54 -55.45
CA LEU A 174 -35.41 11.17 -54.13
C LEU A 174 -35.62 12.70 -54.18
N GLY A 175 -35.78 13.30 -55.37
CA GLY A 175 -35.98 14.75 -55.52
C GLY A 175 -34.75 15.59 -55.15
N LEU A 176 -33.56 14.99 -55.22
CA LEU A 176 -32.27 15.64 -54.89
C LEU A 176 -31.62 16.30 -56.12
N LEU A 177 -32.27 16.23 -57.29
CA LEU A 177 -31.86 16.72 -58.60
C LEU A 177 -33.08 17.12 -59.43
#